data_AF-A0A382C183-F1
#
_entry.id   AF-A0A382C183-F1
#
_cell.length_a   1.000
_cell.length_b   1.000
_cell.length_c   1.000
_cell.angle_alpha   90.00
_cell.angle_beta   90.00
_cell.angle_gamma   90.00
#
_symmetry.space_group_name_H-M   'P 1'
#
loop_
_entity.id
_entity.type
_entity.pdbx_description
1 polymer ?
#
loop_
_entity_poly.entity_id
_entity_poly.type
_entity_poly.pdbx_seq_one_letter_code
_entity_poly.pdbx_strand_id
1 'polypeptide(L)'
;GKVVLNPAPASLLSAALLERVDVLVPNRIELAQLAGSAEADGLAAVEEMARGLPVPTVVVTLGADGAILVSGGDAVVLPAPPVEVVDTTGAGDAFCGAIAEALARGVAIDEATARAVHAGSLATTRRGAQPSLPTGAQVNASLARL
;
A
#
# COMPACT_ATOMS: atom_id res chain seq x y z
N GLY A 1 -10.78 16.23 -4.91
CA GLY A 1 -10.05 15.01 -5.32
C GLY A 1 -9.66 14.24 -4.08
N LYS A 2 -9.21 12.99 -4.23
CA LYS A 2 -8.70 12.19 -3.11
C LYS A 2 -7.24 12.53 -2.81
N VAL A 3 -6.86 12.55 -1.54
CA VAL A 3 -5.49 12.70 -1.05
C VAL A 3 -4.97 11.31 -0.67
N VAL A 4 -4.01 10.81 -1.43
CA VAL A 4 -3.27 9.59 -1.13
C VAL A 4 -1.91 9.98 -0.58
N LEU A 5 -1.55 9.50 0.62
CA LEU A 5 -0.28 9.81 1.26
C LEU A 5 0.51 8.53 1.54
N ASN A 6 1.71 8.44 0.98
CA ASN A 6 2.72 7.49 1.42
C ASN A 6 3.70 8.23 2.35
N PRO A 7 3.80 7.85 3.64
CA PRO A 7 4.61 8.56 4.63
C PRO A 7 6.11 8.15 4.56
N ALA A 8 6.64 7.99 3.34
CA ALA A 8 8.00 7.54 3.09
C ALA A 8 8.93 8.68 2.61
N PRO A 9 10.19 8.74 3.06
CA PRO A 9 10.71 7.98 4.20
C PRO A 9 10.00 8.40 5.49
N ALA A 10 9.94 7.44 6.42
CA ALA A 10 9.56 7.60 7.82
C ALA A 10 9.79 9.02 8.37
N SER A 11 8.70 9.75 8.64
CA SER A 11 8.75 11.08 9.24
C SER A 11 7.57 11.32 10.17
N LEU A 12 7.78 12.18 11.17
CA LEU A 12 6.70 12.62 12.04
C LEU A 12 5.72 13.48 11.24
N LEU A 13 4.47 13.02 11.14
CA LEU A 13 3.38 13.76 10.52
C LEU A 13 2.50 14.39 11.60
N SER A 14 2.07 15.63 11.36
CA SER A 14 1.13 16.27 12.28
C SER A 14 -0.27 15.65 12.15
N ALA A 15 -1.01 15.62 13.26
CA ALA A 15 -2.40 15.17 13.25
C ALA A 15 -3.24 15.95 12.21
N ALA A 16 -3.03 17.27 12.13
CA ALA A 16 -3.71 18.12 11.16
C ALA A 16 -3.43 17.76 9.68
N LEU A 17 -2.28 17.15 9.37
CA LEU A 17 -2.02 16.60 8.04
C LEU A 17 -2.79 15.30 7.83
N LEU A 18 -2.71 14.37 8.80
CA LEU A 18 -3.37 13.06 8.72
C LEU A 18 -4.89 13.18 8.58
N GLU A 19 -5.52 14.14 9.27
CA GLU A 19 -6.96 14.43 9.13
C GLU A 19 -7.39 14.86 7.72
N ARG A 20 -6.44 15.27 6.87
CA ARG A 20 -6.69 15.67 5.48
C ARG A 20 -6.37 14.56 4.46
N VAL A 21 -5.94 13.39 4.93
CA VAL A 21 -5.60 12.24 4.09
C VAL A 21 -6.84 11.38 3.91
N ASP A 22 -7.16 11.03 2.67
CA ASP A 22 -8.23 10.07 2.37
C ASP A 22 -7.73 8.62 2.43
N VAL A 23 -6.50 8.38 1.96
CA VAL A 23 -5.87 7.05 1.94
C VAL A 23 -4.41 7.17 2.38
N LEU A 24 -4.06 6.55 3.50
CA LEU A 24 -2.68 6.45 3.98
C LEU A 24 -2.08 5.11 3.56
N VAL A 25 -0.85 5.10 3.05
CA VAL A 25 -0.17 3.90 2.56
C VAL A 25 1.18 3.72 3.26
N PRO A 26 1.23 3.30 4.55
CA PRO A 26 2.48 3.04 5.25
C PRO A 26 2.97 1.61 5.05
N ASN A 27 4.25 1.35 5.28
CA ASN A 27 4.72 0.00 5.65
C ASN A 27 4.59 -0.24 7.16
N ARG A 28 4.95 -1.43 7.66
CA ARG A 28 4.88 -1.79 9.09
C ARG A 28 5.67 -0.85 10.00
N ILE A 29 6.87 -0.44 9.56
CA ILE A 29 7.76 0.44 10.32
C ILE A 29 7.17 1.85 10.41
N GLU A 30 6.70 2.39 9.28
CA GLU A 30 6.05 3.70 9.20
C GLU A 30 4.75 3.73 10.00
N LEU A 31 3.97 2.65 9.97
CA LEU A 31 2.74 2.52 10.75
C LEU A 31 3.03 2.62 12.25
N ALA A 32 4.06 1.89 12.73
CA ALA A 32 4.48 1.92 14.13
C ALA A 32 4.92 3.31 14.58
N GLN A 33 5.66 4.02 13.73
CA GLN A 33 6.11 5.39 14.02
C GLN A 33 4.93 6.37 14.09
N LEU A 34 3.98 6.26 13.17
CA LEU A 34 2.78 7.10 13.17
C LEU A 34 1.88 6.82 14.39
N ALA A 35 1.82 5.57 14.83
CA ALA A 35 1.11 5.16 16.04
C ALA A 35 1.87 5.48 17.34
N GLY A 36 3.15 5.88 17.27
CA GLY A 36 3.99 6.11 18.44
C GLY A 36 4.26 4.83 19.26
N SER A 37 4.32 3.67 18.60
CA SER A 37 4.44 2.36 19.23
C SER A 37 5.59 1.53 18.64
N ALA A 38 5.85 0.36 19.22
CA ALA A 38 6.69 -0.65 18.58
C ALA A 38 5.99 -1.22 17.33
N GLU A 39 6.76 -1.89 16.46
CA GLU A 39 6.21 -2.59 15.30
C GLU A 39 5.22 -3.68 15.73
N ALA A 40 4.09 -3.74 15.02
CA ALA A 40 3.03 -4.72 15.28
C ALA A 40 3.50 -6.15 14.97
N ASP A 41 3.29 -7.06 15.93
CA ASP A 41 3.49 -8.50 15.74
C ASP A 41 2.22 -9.16 15.21
N GLY A 42 2.26 -9.64 13.96
CA GLY A 42 1.12 -10.29 13.30
C GLY A 42 0.09 -9.33 12.68
N LEU A 43 -0.87 -9.90 11.95
CA LEU A 43 -1.86 -9.13 11.19
C LEU A 43 -2.89 -8.41 12.07
N ALA A 44 -3.35 -9.06 13.15
CA ALA A 44 -4.34 -8.48 14.05
C ALA A 44 -3.82 -7.19 14.73
N ALA A 45 -2.54 -7.18 15.13
CA ALA A 45 -1.91 -6.01 15.71
C ALA A 45 -1.70 -4.89 14.66
N VAL A 46 -1.38 -5.23 13.41
CA VAL A 46 -1.30 -4.25 12.31
C VAL A 46 -2.66 -3.62 12.06
N GLU A 47 -3.71 -4.44 12.04
CA GLU A 47 -5.09 -4.00 11.83
C GLU A 47 -5.55 -3.05 12.95
N GLU A 48 -5.32 -3.42 14.21
CA GLU A 48 -5.62 -2.58 15.38
C GLU A 48 -4.88 -1.24 15.32
N MET A 49 -3.59 -1.28 15.02
CA MET A 49 -2.75 -0.09 14.93
C MET A 49 -3.21 0.84 13.80
N ALA A 50 -3.56 0.29 12.63
CA ALA A 50 -4.11 1.04 11.52
C ALA A 50 -5.46 1.69 11.86
N ARG A 51 -6.34 0.99 12.59
CA ARG A 51 -7.61 1.56 13.08
C ARG A 51 -7.43 2.72 14.06
N GLY A 52 -6.32 2.74 14.79
CA GLY A 52 -6.00 3.81 15.75
C GLY A 52 -5.62 5.14 15.10
N LEU A 53 -5.33 5.16 13.80
CA LEU A 53 -4.94 6.39 13.10
C LEU A 53 -6.17 7.24 12.71
N PRO A 54 -6.06 8.58 12.71
CA PRO A 54 -7.15 9.49 12.35
C PRO A 54 -7.33 9.61 10.83
N VAL A 55 -7.29 8.48 10.11
CA VAL A 55 -7.40 8.40 8.65
C VAL A 55 -8.51 7.41 8.28
N PRO A 56 -9.45 7.74 7.39
CA PRO A 56 -10.60 6.89 7.08
C PRO A 56 -10.22 5.56 6.41
N THR A 57 -9.11 5.53 5.68
CA THR A 57 -8.59 4.35 4.98
C THR A 57 -7.09 4.25 5.15
N VAL A 58 -6.62 3.10 5.63
CA VAL A 58 -5.19 2.79 5.77
C VAL A 58 -4.88 1.50 5.01
N VAL A 59 -3.88 1.55 4.14
CA VAL A 59 -3.39 0.41 3.35
C VAL A 59 -1.96 0.12 3.77
N VAL A 60 -1.79 -0.87 4.65
CA VAL A 60 -0.46 -1.21 5.17
C VAL A 60 0.20 -2.21 4.22
N THR A 61 1.33 -1.84 3.63
CA THR A 61 2.12 -2.76 2.80
C THR A 61 2.89 -3.74 3.67
N LEU A 62 2.85 -5.02 3.31
CA LEU A 62 3.42 -6.14 4.05
C LEU A 62 4.56 -6.85 3.27
N GLY A 63 5.11 -6.18 2.26
CA GLY A 63 6.16 -6.74 1.41
C GLY A 63 5.68 -7.96 0.62
N ALA A 64 6.35 -9.09 0.81
CA ALA A 64 6.02 -10.35 0.12
C ALA A 64 4.65 -10.93 0.52
N ASP A 65 4.07 -10.48 1.64
CA ASP A 65 2.74 -10.92 2.09
C ASP A 65 1.60 -10.09 1.48
N GLY A 66 1.91 -9.07 0.67
CA GLY A 66 0.93 -8.21 0.02
C GLY A 66 0.59 -6.97 0.84
N ALA A 67 -0.69 -6.73 1.12
CA ALA A 67 -1.15 -5.58 1.89
C ALA A 67 -2.38 -5.93 2.74
N ILE A 68 -2.60 -5.16 3.81
CA ILE A 68 -3.88 -5.15 4.53
C ILE A 68 -4.54 -3.78 4.34
N LEU A 69 -5.77 -3.80 3.85
CA LEU A 69 -6.65 -2.64 3.72
C LEU A 69 -7.55 -2.58 4.95
N VAL A 70 -7.53 -1.45 5.65
CA VAL A 70 -8.41 -1.16 6.79
C VAL A 70 -9.26 0.06 6.42
N SER A 71 -10.57 -0.10 6.35
CA SER A 71 -11.49 0.95 5.91
C SER A 71 -12.92 0.68 6.39
N GLY A 72 -13.61 1.71 6.89
CA GLY A 72 -15.05 1.61 7.21
C GLY A 72 -15.41 0.61 8.31
N GLY A 73 -14.45 0.22 9.16
CA GLY A 73 -14.60 -0.81 10.19
C GLY A 73 -14.12 -2.20 9.76
N ASP A 74 -14.07 -2.44 8.45
CA ASP A 74 -13.62 -3.71 7.87
C ASP A 74 -12.12 -3.74 7.63
N ALA A 75 -11.58 -4.94 7.57
CA ALA A 75 -10.20 -5.20 7.19
C ALA A 75 -10.14 -6.34 6.17
N VAL A 76 -9.34 -6.15 5.11
CA VAL A 76 -9.17 -7.13 4.03
C VAL A 76 -7.68 -7.31 3.76
N VAL A 77 -7.22 -8.56 3.80
CA VAL A 77 -5.85 -8.92 3.40
C VAL A 77 -5.83 -9.24 1.91
N LEU A 78 -4.94 -8.57 1.18
CA LEU A 78 -4.75 -8.76 -0.25
C LEU A 78 -3.35 -9.34 -0.49
N PRO A 79 -3.24 -10.64 -0.78
CA PRO A 79 -1.95 -11.33 -0.88
C PRO A 79 -1.18 -10.88 -2.13
N ALA A 80 0.15 -10.86 -2.02
CA ALA A 80 1.00 -10.64 -3.18
C ALA A 80 1.05 -11.87 -4.09
N PRO A 81 1.10 -11.70 -5.42
CA PRO A 81 1.42 -12.81 -6.31
C PRO A 81 2.86 -13.30 -6.07
N PRO A 82 3.13 -14.61 -6.23
CA PRO A 82 4.49 -15.12 -6.18
C PRO A 82 5.29 -14.57 -7.36
N VAL A 83 6.45 -13.99 -7.08
CA VAL A 83 7.37 -13.41 -8.07
C VAL A 83 8.83 -13.72 -7.71
N GLU A 84 9.69 -13.79 -8.71
CA GLU A 84 11.14 -13.83 -8.51
C GLU A 84 11.66 -12.41 -8.28
N VAL A 85 12.13 -12.13 -7.07
CA VAL A 85 12.59 -10.79 -6.67
C VAL A 85 14.02 -10.54 -7.16
N VAL A 86 14.22 -9.44 -7.87
CA VAL A 86 15.51 -8.98 -8.38
C VAL A 86 15.99 -7.73 -7.65
N ASP A 87 15.11 -6.75 -7.43
CA ASP A 87 15.42 -5.46 -6.80
C ASP A 87 14.13 -4.83 -6.30
N THR A 88 14.02 -4.50 -5.01
CA THR A 88 12.79 -3.94 -4.43
C THR A 88 12.64 -2.42 -4.61
N THR A 89 13.65 -1.78 -5.21
CA THR A 89 13.64 -0.35 -5.48
C THR A 89 12.47 0.05 -6.37
N GLY A 90 11.65 1.00 -5.91
CA GLY A 90 10.48 1.48 -6.66
C GLY A 90 9.20 0.66 -6.47
N ALA A 91 9.21 -0.41 -5.68
CA ALA A 91 8.00 -1.18 -5.40
C ALA A 91 6.91 -0.35 -4.70
N GLY A 92 7.30 0.48 -3.72
CA GLY A 92 6.39 1.42 -3.05
C GLY A 92 5.85 2.49 -4.00
N ASP A 93 6.68 3.01 -4.91
CA ASP A 93 6.26 3.98 -5.93
C ASP A 93 5.28 3.36 -6.92
N ALA A 94 5.53 2.12 -7.37
CA ALA A 94 4.63 1.37 -8.25
C ALA A 94 3.28 1.11 -7.56
N PHE A 95 3.31 0.75 -6.28
CA PHE A 95 2.11 0.56 -5.47
C PHE A 95 1.30 1.85 -5.37
N CYS A 96 1.94 2.96 -4.97
CA CYS A 96 1.28 4.25 -4.80
C CYS A 96 0.79 4.84 -6.12
N GLY A 97 1.55 4.65 -7.21
CA GLY A 97 1.13 5.02 -8.55
C GLY A 97 -0.12 4.26 -8.97
N ALA A 98 -0.15 2.95 -8.81
CA ALA A 98 -1.28 2.11 -9.18
C ALA A 98 -2.53 2.39 -8.35
N ILE A 99 -2.41 2.62 -7.04
CA ILE A 99 -3.57 2.94 -6.20
C ILE A 99 -4.14 4.32 -6.55
N ALA A 100 -3.29 5.34 -6.74
CA ALA A 100 -3.73 6.68 -7.11
C ALA A 100 -4.39 6.70 -8.49
N GLU A 101 -3.82 5.98 -9.45
CA GLU A 101 -4.34 5.84 -10.81
C GLU A 101 -5.71 5.15 -10.83
N ALA A 102 -5.86 4.04 -10.12
CA ALA A 102 -7.12 3.31 -10.02
C ALA A 102 -8.21 4.15 -9.34
N LEU A 103 -7.87 4.82 -8.24
CA LEU A 103 -8.81 5.72 -7.54
C LEU A 103 -9.22 6.92 -8.41
N ALA A 104 -8.31 7.46 -9.22
CA ALA A 104 -8.62 8.54 -10.17
C ALA A 104 -9.61 8.09 -11.25
N ARG A 105 -9.66 6.79 -11.58
CA ARG A 105 -10.66 6.18 -12.47
C ARG A 105 -11.97 5.80 -11.78
N GLY A 106 -12.11 6.03 -10.48
CA GLY A 106 -13.30 5.66 -9.71
C GLY A 106 -13.38 4.17 -9.36
N VAL A 107 -12.27 3.44 -9.42
CA VAL A 107 -12.20 2.04 -8.96
C VAL A 107 -12.36 1.99 -7.44
N ALA A 108 -13.02 0.95 -6.94
CA ALA A 108 -13.20 0.72 -5.51
C ALA A 108 -11.84 0.50 -4.80
N ILE A 109 -11.74 0.85 -3.52
CA ILE A 109 -10.46 0.88 -2.79
C ILE A 109 -9.82 -0.51 -2.61
N ASP A 110 -10.63 -1.54 -2.43
CA ASP A 110 -10.22 -2.94 -2.37
C ASP A 110 -9.63 -3.39 -3.71
N GLU A 111 -10.33 -3.15 -4.82
CA GLU A 111 -9.84 -3.43 -6.17
C GLU A 111 -8.58 -2.62 -6.54
N ALA A 112 -8.54 -1.35 -6.12
CA ALA A 112 -7.38 -0.47 -6.31
C ALA A 112 -6.17 -0.98 -5.51
N THR A 113 -6.40 -1.47 -4.29
CA THR A 113 -5.34 -2.04 -3.45
C THR A 113 -4.83 -3.36 -4.04
N ALA A 114 -5.71 -4.22 -4.57
CA ALA A 114 -5.28 -5.44 -5.27
C ALA A 114 -4.40 -5.08 -6.49
N ARG A 115 -4.82 -4.12 -7.31
CA ARG A 115 -4.00 -3.60 -8.41
C ARG A 115 -2.64 -3.11 -7.94
N ALA A 116 -2.60 -2.38 -6.83
CA ALA A 116 -1.38 -1.82 -6.26
C ALA A 116 -0.42 -2.90 -5.75
N VAL A 117 -0.93 -3.94 -5.09
CA VAL A 117 -0.15 -5.11 -4.67
C VAL A 117 0.54 -5.75 -5.88
N HIS A 118 -0.21 -6.02 -6.95
CA HIS A 118 0.36 -6.60 -8.17
C HIS A 118 1.37 -5.67 -8.85
N ALA A 119 1.12 -4.36 -8.88
CA ALA A 119 2.07 -3.39 -9.45
C ALA A 119 3.39 -3.36 -8.66
N GLY A 120 3.30 -3.31 -7.32
CA GLY A 120 4.46 -3.37 -6.43
C GLY A 120 5.25 -4.66 -6.62
N SER A 121 4.58 -5.82 -6.64
CA SER A 121 5.23 -7.12 -6.87
C SER A 121 5.91 -7.21 -8.24
N LEU A 122 5.30 -6.68 -9.31
CA LEU A 122 5.92 -6.70 -10.64
C LEU A 122 7.15 -5.79 -10.71
N ALA A 123 7.13 -4.64 -10.03
CA ALA A 123 8.28 -3.75 -9.97
C ALA A 123 9.50 -4.43 -9.34
N THR A 124 9.31 -5.37 -8.41
CA THR A 124 10.45 -6.07 -7.79
C THR A 124 11.20 -7.02 -8.73
N THR A 125 10.62 -7.35 -9.90
CA THR A 125 11.17 -8.33 -10.85
C THR A 125 12.23 -7.75 -11.80
N ARG A 126 12.51 -6.44 -11.70
CA ARG A 126 13.45 -5.72 -12.58
C ARG A 126 14.27 -4.73 -11.75
N ARG A 127 15.48 -4.41 -12.23
CA ARG A 127 16.38 -3.47 -11.55
C ARG A 127 15.94 -2.01 -11.73
N GLY A 128 16.13 -1.22 -10.68
CA GLY A 128 15.96 0.23 -10.66
C GLY A 128 14.53 0.69 -10.36
N ALA A 129 14.37 1.98 -10.02
CA ALA A 129 13.07 2.57 -9.67
C ALA A 129 12.14 2.75 -10.90
N GLN A 130 12.24 3.88 -11.60
CA GLN A 130 11.38 4.16 -12.77
C GLN A 130 11.45 3.08 -13.87
N PRO A 131 12.62 2.47 -14.20
CA PRO A 131 12.70 1.45 -15.24
C PRO A 131 11.96 0.15 -14.89
N SER A 132 11.71 -0.13 -13.62
CA SER A 132 11.02 -1.35 -13.18
C SER A 132 9.50 -1.22 -13.20
N LEU A 133 8.96 0.01 -13.28
CA LEU A 133 7.53 0.26 -13.19
C LEU A 133 6.75 -0.53 -14.27
N PRO A 134 5.74 -1.33 -13.88
CA PRO A 134 4.95 -2.10 -14.83
C PRO A 134 3.96 -1.20 -15.58
N THR A 135 3.61 -1.63 -16.79
CA THR A 135 2.47 -1.06 -17.53
C THR A 135 1.15 -1.58 -16.96
N GLY A 136 0.06 -0.83 -17.17
CA GLY A 136 -1.29 -1.28 -16.78
C GLY A 136 -1.69 -2.62 -17.40
N ALA A 137 -1.22 -2.93 -18.61
CA ALA A 137 -1.45 -4.23 -19.25
C ALA A 137 -0.77 -5.38 -18.50
N GLN A 138 0.46 -5.18 -18.02
CA GLN A 138 1.16 -6.17 -17.20
C GLN A 138 0.46 -6.40 -15.86
N VAL A 139 -0.02 -5.32 -15.22
CA VAL A 139 -0.79 -5.42 -13.97
C VAL A 139 -2.08 -6.20 -14.19
N ASN A 140 -2.85 -5.89 -15.23
CA ASN A 140 -4.07 -6.62 -15.59
C ASN A 140 -3.80 -8.11 -15.85
N ALA A 141 -2.73 -8.42 -16.59
CA ALA A 141 -2.34 -9.80 -16.87
C ALA A 141 -1.92 -10.56 -15.61
N SER A 142 -1.36 -9.87 -14.62
CA SER A 142 -0.99 -10.47 -13.33
C SER A 142 -2.22 -10.74 -12.46
N LEU A 143 -3.20 -9.83 -12.42
CA LEU A 143 -4.47 -10.00 -11.70
C LEU A 143 -5.31 -11.18 -12.23
N ALA A 144 -5.29 -11.40 -13.54
CA ALA A 144 -6.08 -12.47 -14.18
C ALA A 144 -5.53 -13.90 -13.96
N ARG A 145 -4.42 -14.06 -13.22
CA ARG A 145 -3.81 -15.36 -12.92
C ARG A 145 -4.25 -15.95 -11.56
N LEU A 146 -5.22 -15.31 -10.92
CA LEU A 146 -5.95 -15.80 -9.74
C LEU A 146 -7.07 -16.76 -10.17
#